data_AF-A0A7C9EGA8-F1
#
_entry.id   AF-A0A7C9EGA8-F1
#
_cell.length_a   1.000
_cell.length_b   1.000
_cell.length_c   1.000
_cell.angle_alpha   90.00
_cell.angle_beta   90.00
_cell.angle_gamma   90.00
#
_symmetry.space_group_name_H-M   'P 1'
#
loop_
_entity.id
_entity.type
_entity.pdbx_description
1 polymer ?
#
loop_
_entity_poly.entity_id
_entity_poly.type
_entity_poly.pdbx_seq_one_letter_code
_entity_poly.pdbx_strand_id
1 'polypeptide(L)'
;MATHLQQLLQSLCCNSEWNYAVFWKLKHHARMALTWEDAYYNNNFKCDASESKCFTEALESLHDGHLAHDPLGLAVAKMSYHVYSLGEGIVGQVAVSGKHQWIFASDYTMDPCLSSEICDGWQAQF
;
A
#
# COMPACT_ATOMS: atom_id res chain seq x y z
N MET A 1 -0.82 21.04 -5.90
CA MET A 1 -0.24 20.51 -7.15
C MET A 1 0.23 19.10 -6.83
N ALA A 2 -0.26 18.08 -7.54
CA ALA A 2 0.14 16.69 -7.31
C ALA A 2 1.64 16.54 -7.58
N THR A 3 2.33 15.72 -6.77
CA THR A 3 3.75 15.43 -7.01
C THR A 3 3.88 14.55 -8.26
N HIS A 4 5.05 14.56 -8.91
CA HIS A 4 5.32 13.66 -10.03
C HIS A 4 5.18 12.18 -9.62
N LEU A 5 5.52 11.86 -8.36
CA LEU A 5 5.34 10.53 -7.80
C LEU A 5 3.86 10.16 -7.68
N GLN A 6 3.02 11.06 -7.19
CA GLN A 6 1.59 10.86 -7.09
C GLN A 6 0.94 10.62 -8.46
N GLN A 7 1.34 11.38 -9.49
CA GLN A 7 0.87 11.16 -10.87
C GLN A 7 1.31 9.80 -11.41
N LEU A 8 2.53 9.36 -11.11
CA LEU A 8 3.03 8.04 -11.50
C LEU A 8 2.24 6.93 -10.82
N LEU A 9 2.04 7.01 -9.49
CA LEU A 9 1.25 6.04 -8.74
C LEU A 9 -0.19 5.97 -9.23
N GLN A 10 -0.79 7.13 -9.52
CA GLN A 10 -2.11 7.20 -10.14
C GLN A 10 -2.11 6.50 -11.51
N SER A 11 -1.10 6.72 -12.35
CA SER A 11 -1.03 6.08 -13.69
C SER A 11 -0.89 4.56 -13.65
N LEU A 12 -0.34 3.98 -12.55
CA LEU A 12 -0.27 2.53 -12.36
C LEU A 12 -1.65 1.91 -12.10
N CYS A 13 -2.54 2.66 -11.45
CA CYS A 13 -3.91 2.25 -11.15
C CYS A 13 -4.91 2.65 -12.26
N CYS A 14 -4.68 3.78 -12.93
CA CYS A 14 -5.49 4.20 -14.07
C CYS A 14 -5.30 3.20 -15.22
N ASN A 15 -6.37 2.53 -15.62
CA ASN A 15 -6.41 1.46 -16.64
C ASN A 15 -5.93 0.08 -16.18
N SER A 16 -5.88 -0.17 -14.87
CA SER A 16 -5.64 -1.51 -14.33
C SER A 16 -6.71 -1.90 -13.31
N GLU A 17 -6.65 -3.15 -12.85
CA GLU A 17 -7.50 -3.65 -11.76
C GLU A 17 -6.91 -3.38 -10.37
N TRP A 18 -5.81 -2.61 -10.30
CA TRP A 18 -5.14 -2.29 -9.04
C TRP A 18 -5.91 -1.23 -8.26
N ASN A 19 -6.35 -1.59 -7.05
CA ASN A 19 -7.08 -0.69 -6.17
C ASN A 19 -6.18 0.32 -5.44
N TYR A 20 -4.89 0.03 -5.28
CA TYR A 20 -3.94 0.95 -4.65
C TYR A 20 -2.52 0.71 -5.14
N ALA A 21 -1.66 1.71 -4.95
CA ALA A 21 -0.22 1.63 -5.19
C ALA A 21 0.50 2.42 -4.09
N VAL A 22 1.58 1.86 -3.54
CA VAL A 22 2.39 2.49 -2.48
C VAL A 22 3.83 2.56 -2.94
N PHE A 23 4.47 3.70 -2.70
CA PHE A 23 5.92 3.85 -2.88
C PHE A 23 6.65 3.87 -1.55
N TRP A 24 7.55 2.90 -1.39
CA TRP A 24 8.45 2.78 -0.25
C TRP A 24 9.84 3.32 -0.61
N LYS A 25 10.30 4.33 0.13
CA LYS A 25 11.60 4.95 -0.08
C LYS A 25 12.67 4.30 0.80
N LEU A 26 13.75 3.85 0.19
CA LEU A 26 14.95 3.43 0.92
C LEU A 26 15.70 4.64 1.47
N LYS A 27 15.96 4.66 2.78
CA LYS A 27 16.77 5.67 3.46
C LYS A 27 18.05 5.05 4.01
N HIS A 28 19.18 5.68 3.69
CA HIS A 28 20.53 5.27 4.13
C HIS A 28 20.95 5.94 5.45
N HIS A 29 20.10 5.91 6.47
CA HIS A 29 20.48 6.37 7.82
C HIS A 29 21.20 5.25 8.61
N ALA A 30 21.20 5.31 9.95
CA ALA A 30 21.91 4.36 10.82
C ALA A 30 21.54 2.88 10.61
N ARG A 31 20.34 2.62 10.07
CA ARG A 31 19.92 1.32 9.54
C ARG A 31 19.25 1.56 8.19
N MET A 32 19.56 0.72 7.20
CA MET A 32 18.89 0.79 5.89
C MET A 32 17.42 0.41 6.08
N ALA A 33 16.54 1.40 5.91
CA ALA A 33 15.11 1.25 6.20
C ALA A 33 14.27 1.79 5.04
N LEU A 34 13.15 1.13 4.79
CA LEU A 34 12.13 1.50 3.82
C LEU A 34 11.01 2.21 4.56
N THR A 35 10.76 3.47 4.21
CA THR A 35 9.72 4.31 4.81
C THR A 35 8.69 4.69 3.77
N TRP A 36 7.44 4.86 4.21
CA TRP A 36 6.38 5.41 3.38
C TRP A 36 6.77 6.79 2.82
N GLU A 37 6.65 6.97 1.51
CA GLU A 37 6.84 8.29 0.87
C GLU A 37 5.54 8.81 0.25
N ASP A 38 4.85 7.98 -0.52
CA ASP A 38 3.57 8.36 -1.14
C ASP A 38 2.73 7.13 -1.50
N ALA A 39 1.43 7.34 -1.67
CA ALA A 39 0.51 6.29 -2.13
C ALA A 39 -0.66 6.87 -2.93
N TYR A 40 -1.22 6.01 -3.75
CA TYR A 40 -2.48 6.22 -4.43
C TYR A 40 -3.45 5.13 -4.03
N TYR A 41 -4.67 5.52 -3.68
CA TYR A 41 -5.77 4.60 -3.45
C TYR A 41 -6.94 4.99 -4.37
N ASN A 42 -7.38 4.03 -5.17
CA ASN A 42 -8.48 4.20 -6.09
C ASN A 42 -9.79 3.89 -5.35
N ASN A 43 -10.40 4.91 -4.77
CA ASN A 43 -11.70 4.78 -4.14
C ASN A 43 -12.81 4.69 -5.21
N ASN A 44 -12.98 3.52 -5.82
CA ASN A 44 -14.02 3.25 -6.80
C ASN A 44 -15.42 3.09 -6.19
N PHE A 45 -15.65 3.45 -4.92
CA PHE A 45 -17.00 3.55 -4.37
C PHE A 45 -17.75 4.72 -4.99
N LYS A 46 -18.30 4.48 -6.19
CA LYS A 46 -19.26 5.28 -6.96
C LYS A 46 -18.98 6.78 -6.99
N CYS A 47 -18.26 7.19 -8.02
CA CYS A 47 -18.40 8.54 -8.55
C CYS A 47 -19.78 8.64 -9.24
N ASP A 48 -20.84 8.88 -8.47
CA ASP A 48 -21.99 9.57 -9.03
C ASP A 48 -21.49 10.98 -9.37
N ALA A 49 -21.50 11.29 -10.67
CA ALA A 49 -20.88 12.46 -11.25
C ALA A 49 -21.11 13.74 -10.45
N SER A 50 -20.07 14.25 -9.78
CA SER A 50 -19.99 15.67 -9.43
C SER A 50 -18.53 16.06 -9.21
N GLU A 51 -18.05 16.94 -10.07
CA GLU A 51 -16.73 17.56 -9.96
C GLU A 51 -16.61 18.30 -8.61
N SER A 52 -15.87 17.77 -7.64
CA SER A 52 -14.98 18.56 -6.76
C SER A 52 -14.25 17.73 -5.69
N LYS A 53 -12.92 17.84 -5.69
CA LYS A 53 -12.04 17.84 -4.49
C LYS A 53 -11.91 16.58 -3.61
N CYS A 54 -11.66 15.40 -4.20
CA CYS A 54 -11.38 14.16 -3.47
C CYS A 54 -9.93 14.03 -2.91
N PHE A 55 -9.29 15.10 -2.44
CA PHE A 55 -7.89 15.03 -1.94
C PHE A 55 -7.65 15.65 -0.56
N THR A 56 -8.68 16.10 0.15
CA THR A 56 -8.48 16.75 1.47
C THR A 56 -9.30 16.10 2.60
N GLU A 57 -10.35 15.35 2.30
CA GLU A 57 -11.28 14.85 3.33
C GLU A 57 -10.84 13.55 4.01
N ALA A 58 -9.89 12.81 3.41
CA ALA A 58 -9.38 11.56 4.01
C ALA A 58 -8.48 11.81 5.24
N LEU A 59 -7.86 13.00 5.35
CA LEU A 59 -7.01 13.36 6.49
C LEU A 59 -7.79 14.11 7.59
N GLU A 60 -8.88 14.81 7.23
CA GLU A 60 -9.69 15.61 8.18
C GLU A 60 -10.86 14.84 8.81
N SER A 61 -11.25 13.68 8.28
CA SER A 61 -12.40 12.89 8.77
C SER A 61 -12.12 11.96 9.98
N LEU A 62 -10.99 12.14 10.68
CA LEU A 62 -10.66 11.39 11.90
C LEU A 62 -11.65 11.59 13.08
N HIS A 63 -12.72 12.35 12.90
CA HIS A 63 -13.70 12.67 13.96
C HIS A 63 -15.13 12.17 13.72
N ASP A 64 -15.44 11.54 12.59
CA ASP A 64 -16.81 11.05 12.34
C ASP A 64 -16.84 9.53 12.12
N GLY A 65 -17.79 8.87 12.79
CA GLY A 65 -17.90 7.42 12.94
C GLY A 65 -18.22 6.63 11.66
N HIS A 66 -17.91 7.18 10.49
CA HIS A 66 -18.18 6.62 9.16
C HIS A 66 -17.00 5.85 8.53
N LEU A 67 -15.82 5.84 9.17
CA LEU A 67 -14.62 5.11 8.68
C LEU A 67 -14.78 3.57 8.61
N ALA A 68 -15.89 3.01 9.10
CA ALA A 68 -16.15 1.58 9.08
C ALA A 68 -16.51 1.02 7.68
N HIS A 69 -16.72 1.87 6.67
CA HIS A 69 -17.26 1.43 5.38
C HIS A 69 -16.21 1.12 4.30
N ASP A 70 -14.93 1.47 4.51
CA ASP A 70 -13.87 1.17 3.56
C ASP A 70 -12.68 0.46 4.24
N PRO A 71 -12.73 -0.88 4.35
CA PRO A 71 -11.66 -1.64 4.98
C PRO A 71 -10.33 -1.55 4.22
N LEU A 72 -10.36 -1.30 2.90
CA LEU A 72 -9.15 -1.21 2.08
C LEU A 72 -8.46 0.14 2.28
N GLY A 73 -9.21 1.25 2.22
CA GLY A 73 -8.66 2.57 2.54
C GLY A 73 -8.07 2.62 3.95
N LEU A 74 -8.73 2.00 4.94
CA LEU A 74 -8.22 1.89 6.31
C LEU A 74 -6.90 1.09 6.38
N ALA A 75 -6.83 -0.05 5.69
CA ALA A 75 -5.63 -0.86 5.57
C ALA A 75 -4.46 -0.05 4.96
N VAL A 76 -4.70 0.68 3.88
CA VAL A 76 -3.70 1.55 3.23
C VAL A 76 -3.26 2.68 4.16
N ALA A 77 -4.18 3.29 4.90
CA ALA A 77 -3.85 4.31 5.89
C ALA A 77 -3.00 3.73 7.04
N LYS A 78 -3.33 2.55 7.55
CA LYS A 78 -2.53 1.86 8.58
C LYS A 78 -1.13 1.49 8.09
N MET A 79 -1.00 1.08 6.83
CA MET A 79 0.30 0.79 6.22
C MET A 79 1.25 2.01 6.28
N SER A 80 0.75 3.24 6.23
CA SER A 80 1.59 4.44 6.26
C SER A 80 2.48 4.59 7.50
N TYR A 81 2.10 3.95 8.61
CA TYR A 81 2.89 3.96 9.86
C TYR A 81 4.01 2.92 9.89
N HIS A 82 4.07 2.02 8.91
CA HIS A 82 5.05 0.93 8.89
C HIS A 82 6.43 1.42 8.43
N VAL A 83 7.46 0.81 9.01
CA VAL A 83 8.85 0.96 8.59
C VAL A 83 9.45 -0.43 8.50
N TYR A 84 10.07 -0.74 7.37
CA TYR A 84 10.68 -2.06 7.14
C TYR A 84 12.20 -1.93 7.11
N SER A 85 12.91 -2.84 7.79
CA SER A 85 14.36 -2.95 7.59
C SER A 85 14.64 -3.61 6.23
N LEU A 86 15.77 -3.25 5.60
CA LEU A 86 16.19 -3.94 4.40
C LEU A 86 16.41 -5.44 4.68
N GLY A 87 15.84 -6.31 3.85
CA GLY A 87 15.87 -7.76 4.04
C GLY A 87 14.86 -8.32 5.05
N GLU A 88 14.02 -7.50 5.69
CA GLU A 88 12.97 -7.95 6.61
C GLU A 88 11.57 -7.76 6.02
N GLY A 89 10.69 -8.74 6.22
CA GLY A 89 9.34 -8.73 5.66
C GLY A 89 9.30 -8.71 4.12
N ILE A 90 8.11 -8.67 3.54
CA ILE A 90 7.95 -8.76 2.08
C ILE A 90 8.62 -7.56 1.38
N VAL A 91 8.41 -6.34 1.87
CA VAL A 91 8.96 -5.11 1.26
C VAL A 91 10.50 -5.11 1.37
N GLY A 92 11.06 -5.48 2.53
CA GLY A 92 12.50 -5.51 2.72
C GLY A 92 13.19 -6.59 1.88
N GLN A 93 12.56 -7.75 1.72
CA GLN A 93 13.10 -8.85 0.91
C GLN A 93 13.08 -8.55 -0.60
N VAL A 94 12.00 -7.92 -1.09
CA VAL A 94 11.94 -7.45 -2.48
C VAL A 94 13.02 -6.39 -2.74
N ALA A 95 13.19 -5.45 -1.80
CA ALA A 95 14.21 -4.40 -1.92
C ALA A 95 15.65 -4.95 -1.93
N VAL A 96 15.98 -5.97 -1.12
CA VAL A 96 17.33 -6.54 -1.09
C VAL A 96 17.62 -7.45 -2.29
N SER A 97 16.61 -8.20 -2.75
CA SER A 97 16.77 -9.13 -3.87
C SER A 97 16.85 -8.42 -5.23
N GLY A 98 16.27 -7.22 -5.34
CA GLY A 98 16.19 -6.46 -6.60
C GLY A 98 15.29 -7.13 -7.65
N LYS A 99 14.45 -8.09 -7.24
CA LYS A 99 13.54 -8.85 -8.12
C LYS A 99 12.09 -8.46 -7.84
N HIS A 100 11.25 -8.55 -8.86
CA HIS A 100 9.80 -8.40 -8.69
C HIS A 100 9.21 -9.67 -8.07
N GLN A 101 8.23 -9.50 -7.18
CA GLN A 101 7.50 -10.60 -6.53
C GLN A 101 6.00 -10.35 -6.67
N TRP A 102 5.27 -11.38 -7.08
CA TRP A 102 3.80 -11.39 -7.10
C TRP A 102 3.32 -12.40 -6.06
N ILE A 103 2.23 -12.08 -5.37
CA ILE A 103 1.61 -12.94 -4.35
C ILE A 103 0.13 -13.01 -4.68
N PHE A 104 -0.38 -14.22 -4.91
CA PHE A 104 -1.79 -14.45 -5.18
C PHE A 104 -2.43 -15.19 -4.01
N ALA A 105 -3.69 -14.85 -3.70
CA ALA A 105 -4.41 -15.50 -2.61
C ALA A 105 -4.66 -17.00 -2.84
N SER A 106 -4.53 -17.50 -4.07
CA SER A 106 -4.66 -18.92 -4.41
C SER A 106 -3.45 -19.76 -4.01
N ASP A 107 -2.28 -19.13 -3.85
CA ASP A 107 -1.00 -19.85 -3.77
C ASP A 107 -0.75 -20.48 -2.38
N TYR A 108 -1.60 -20.19 -1.40
CA TYR A 108 -1.57 -20.80 -0.06
C TYR A 108 -1.91 -22.30 -0.04
N THR A 109 -2.23 -22.90 -1.19
CA THR A 109 -2.63 -24.31 -1.29
C THR A 109 -1.51 -25.26 -1.71
N MET A 110 -0.33 -24.79 -2.14
CA MET A 110 0.68 -25.66 -2.77
C MET A 110 2.05 -25.76 -2.08
N ASP A 111 2.42 -24.87 -1.15
CA ASP A 111 3.65 -25.03 -0.36
C ASP A 111 3.45 -24.53 1.09
N PRO A 112 3.37 -25.44 2.08
CA PRO A 112 3.18 -25.07 3.48
C PRO A 112 4.28 -24.15 4.02
N CYS A 113 5.53 -24.30 3.53
CA CYS A 113 6.68 -23.60 4.07
C CYS A 113 6.69 -22.11 3.63
N LEU A 114 6.42 -21.86 2.35
CA LEU A 114 6.27 -20.50 1.82
C LEU A 114 4.96 -19.84 2.27
N SER A 115 3.90 -20.64 2.47
CA SER A 115 2.61 -20.12 2.93
C SER A 115 2.70 -19.50 4.31
N SER A 116 3.51 -20.04 5.24
CA SER A 116 3.64 -19.49 6.59
C SER A 116 4.39 -18.17 6.59
N GLU A 117 5.59 -18.10 5.99
CA GLU A 117 6.40 -16.87 6.00
C GLU A 117 5.74 -15.72 5.22
N ILE A 118 5.05 -16.02 4.11
CA ILE A 118 4.31 -15.04 3.33
C ILE A 118 3.02 -14.63 4.04
N CYS A 119 2.30 -15.56 4.68
CA CYS A 119 1.09 -15.21 5.44
C CYS A 119 1.44 -14.37 6.67
N ASP A 120 2.47 -14.74 7.44
CA ASP A 120 2.93 -13.97 8.59
C ASP A 120 3.44 -12.59 8.16
N GLY A 121 4.21 -12.53 7.05
CA GLY A 121 4.70 -11.29 6.47
C GLY A 121 3.61 -10.40 5.88
N TRP A 122 2.54 -10.97 5.31
CA TRP A 122 1.39 -10.26 4.75
C TRP A 122 0.46 -9.75 5.85
N GLN A 123 0.14 -10.58 6.86
CA GLN A 123 -0.66 -10.17 8.01
C GLN A 123 0.03 -9.05 8.80
N ALA A 124 1.36 -9.09 8.91
CA ALA A 124 2.12 -8.03 9.56
C ALA A 124 2.11 -6.68 8.83
N GLN A 125 1.59 -6.61 7.59
CA GLN A 125 1.45 -5.35 6.85
C GLN A 125 0.13 -4.61 7.15
N PHE A 126 -0.90 -5.31 7.67
CA PHE A 126 -2.28 -4.80 7.73
C PHE A 126 -2.86 -4.70 9.15
#